data_AF-A0A392MZJ0-F1
#
_entry.id   AF-A0A392MZJ0-F1
#
_cell.length_a   1.000
_cell.length_b   1.000
_cell.length_c   1.000
_cell.angle_alpha   90.00
_cell.angle_beta   90.00
_cell.angle_gamma   90.00
#
_symmetry.space_group_name_H-M   'P 1'
#
loop_
_entity.id
_entity.type
_entity.pdbx_description
1 polymer ?
#
loop_
_entity_poly.entity_id
_entity_poly.type
_entity_poly.pdbx_seq_one_letter_code
_entity_poly.pdbx_strand_id
1 'polypeptide(L)'
;GAKSKDFFDRHGDLKRIRRLKYWPLNKLLIERYKFSESDANEFSEFLTPLLDFAPEKRPTAQQCLKHPWLAEKDSIPNDMRTESSVEKVDVGISNLKIKVGK
;
A
#
# COMPACT_ATOMS: atom_id res chain seq x y z
N GLY A 1 18.47 3.84 15.54
CA GLY A 1 19.35 3.81 14.34
C GLY A 1 20.53 4.75 14.52
N ALA A 2 21.64 4.51 13.82
CA ALA A 2 22.90 5.25 14.01
C ALA A 2 22.77 6.77 13.84
N LYS A 3 21.88 7.23 12.96
CA LYS A 3 21.66 8.66 12.66
C LYS A 3 20.51 9.30 13.45
N SER A 4 19.95 8.62 14.46
CA SER A 4 18.76 9.11 15.19
C SER A 4 18.98 10.51 15.81
N LYS A 5 20.21 10.77 16.27
CA LYS A 5 20.61 12.05 16.87
C LYS A 5 20.55 13.23 15.90
N ASP A 6 20.62 12.99 14.59
CA ASP A 6 20.60 14.07 13.58
C ASP A 6 19.17 14.56 13.32
N PHE A 7 18.18 13.68 13.49
CA PHE A 7 16.78 13.94 13.13
C PHE A 7 15.89 14.27 14.33
N PHE A 8 16.12 13.64 15.47
CA PHE A 8 15.25 13.73 16.65
C PHE A 8 15.92 14.51 17.79
N ASP A 9 15.12 15.25 18.56
CA ASP A 9 15.55 15.86 19.82
C ASP A 9 15.53 14.87 21.00
N ARG A 10 15.82 15.35 22.21
CA ARG A 10 15.81 14.53 23.44
C ARG A 10 14.41 14.05 23.84
N HIS A 11 13.36 14.64 23.28
CA HIS A 11 11.96 14.30 23.55
C HIS A 11 11.39 13.34 22.50
N GLY A 12 12.11 13.13 21.39
CA GLY A 12 11.69 12.27 20.28
C GLY A 12 11.02 13.01 19.13
N ASP A 13 11.04 14.34 19.14
CA ASP A 13 10.43 15.18 18.10
C ASP A 13 11.42 15.47 16.96
N LEU A 14 10.91 15.66 15.75
CA LEU A 14 11.72 16.04 14.59
C LEU A 14 12.27 17.46 14.76
N LYS A 15 13.60 17.60 14.72
CA LYS A 15 14.29 18.89 14.94
C LYS A 15 13.89 19.99 13.96
N ARG A 16 13.68 19.64 12.69
CA ARG A 16 13.48 20.60 11.58
C ARG A 16 12.01 20.74 11.14
N ILE A 17 11.17 19.75 11.44
CA ILE A 17 9.77 19.72 11.00
C ILE A 17 8.87 19.92 12.22
N ARG A 18 8.30 21.12 12.33
CA ARG A 18 7.45 21.51 13.49
C ARG A 18 5.99 21.12 13.34
N ARG A 19 5.53 20.90 12.10
CA ARG A 19 4.14 20.56 11.78
C ARG A 19 4.11 19.40 10.81
N LEU A 20 3.85 18.20 11.32
CA LEU A 20 3.59 17.02 10.51
C LEU A 20 2.10 17.01 10.14
N LYS A 21 1.81 16.86 8.85
CA LYS A 21 0.45 16.60 8.38
C LYS A 21 0.31 15.10 8.19
N TYR A 22 -0.39 14.45 9.11
CA TYR A 22 -0.69 13.04 9.00
C TYR A 22 -1.79 12.81 7.97
N TRP A 23 -1.54 11.89 7.03
CA TRP A 23 -2.49 11.47 6.02
C TRP A 23 -2.60 9.94 6.08
N PRO A 24 -3.77 9.39 6.44
CA PRO A 24 -3.96 7.94 6.44
C PRO A 24 -3.95 7.40 5.02
N LEU A 25 -3.33 6.23 4.84
CA LEU A 25 -3.12 5.62 3.53
C LEU A 25 -4.43 5.41 2.76
N ASN A 26 -5.49 4.93 3.42
CA ASN A 26 -6.80 4.75 2.80
C ASN A 26 -7.34 6.06 2.19
N LYS A 27 -7.33 7.18 2.94
CA LYS A 27 -7.78 8.47 2.39
C LYS A 27 -6.92 8.94 1.22
N LEU A 28 -5.60 8.72 1.27
CA LEU A 28 -4.72 9.04 0.15
C LEU A 28 -5.13 8.26 -1.11
N LEU A 29 -5.41 6.95 -0.96
CA LEU A 29 -5.83 6.07 -2.06
C LEU A 29 -7.16 6.52 -2.67
N ILE A 30 -8.15 6.86 -1.85
CA ILE A 30 -9.46 7.35 -2.33
C ILE A 30 -9.33 8.73 -2.98
N GLU A 31 -8.72 9.70 -2.28
CA GLU A 31 -8.76 11.09 -2.73
C GLU A 31 -7.82 11.36 -3.92
N ARG A 32 -6.60 10.81 -3.87
CA ARG A 32 -5.56 11.06 -4.89
C ARG A 32 -5.58 10.03 -6.01
N TYR A 33 -5.77 8.76 -5.68
CA TYR A 33 -5.68 7.66 -6.64
C TYR A 33 -7.05 7.18 -7.13
N LYS A 34 -8.15 7.75 -6.61
CA LYS A 34 -9.53 7.43 -7.02
C LYS A 34 -9.87 5.95 -6.87
N PHE A 35 -9.30 5.29 -5.87
CA PHE A 35 -9.70 3.94 -5.50
C PHE A 35 -11.14 3.93 -4.97
N SER A 36 -11.84 2.83 -5.18
CA SER A 36 -13.08 2.56 -4.45
C SER A 36 -12.75 2.42 -2.95
N GLU A 37 -13.72 2.72 -2.08
CA GLU A 37 -13.49 2.63 -0.63
C GLU A 37 -13.14 1.19 -0.19
N SER A 38 -13.74 0.19 -0.84
CA SER A 38 -13.47 -1.23 -0.60
C SER A 38 -12.04 -1.59 -1.01
N ASP A 39 -11.63 -1.26 -2.23
CA ASP A 39 -10.29 -1.60 -2.74
C ASP A 39 -9.21 -0.84 -1.97
N ALA A 40 -9.46 0.42 -1.61
CA ALA A 40 -8.56 1.21 -0.79
C ALA A 40 -8.38 0.60 0.60
N ASN A 41 -9.46 0.08 1.21
CA ASN A 41 -9.38 -0.56 2.51
C ASN A 41 -8.59 -1.87 2.43
N GLU A 42 -8.94 -2.77 1.52
CA GLU A 42 -8.26 -4.06 1.33
C GLU A 42 -6.75 -3.88 1.02
N PHE A 43 -6.41 -2.90 0.18
CA PHE A 43 -5.02 -2.59 -0.14
C PHE A 43 -4.28 -1.97 1.05
N SER A 44 -4.96 -1.11 1.82
CA SER A 44 -4.36 -0.52 3.02
C SER A 44 -4.13 -1.58 4.11
N GLU A 45 -5.02 -2.56 4.26
CA GLU A 45 -4.87 -3.69 5.19
C GLU A 45 -3.65 -4.55 4.83
N PHE A 46 -3.39 -4.74 3.55
CA PHE A 46 -2.17 -5.41 3.08
C PHE A 46 -0.90 -4.62 3.39
N LEU A 47 -0.88 -3.30 3.12
CA LEU A 47 0.32 -2.47 3.23
C LEU A 47 0.64 -2.03 4.67
N THR A 48 -0.35 -1.87 5.53
CA THR A 48 -0.16 -1.40 6.92
C THR A 48 0.85 -2.24 7.70
N PRO A 49 0.75 -3.58 7.77
CA PRO A 49 1.72 -4.39 8.51
C PRO A 49 3.13 -4.39 7.87
N LEU A 50 3.23 -4.16 6.56
CA LEU A 50 4.52 -4.04 5.86
C LEU A 50 5.28 -2.76 6.20
N LEU A 51 4.55 -1.69 6.56
CA LEU A 51 5.08 -0.36 6.85
C LEU A 51 5.29 -0.10 8.36
N ASP A 52 5.18 -1.12 9.22
CA ASP A 52 5.39 -0.96 10.66
C ASP A 52 6.82 -0.43 10.95
N PHE A 53 6.94 0.51 11.88
CA PHE A 53 8.22 1.07 12.31
C PHE A 53 9.09 0.03 13.00
N ALA A 54 8.48 -0.92 13.72
CA ALA A 54 9.18 -2.02 14.36
C ALA A 54 9.42 -3.16 13.36
N PRO A 55 10.68 -3.49 13.03
CA PRO A 55 10.98 -4.52 12.04
C PRO A 55 10.49 -5.91 12.47
N GLU A 56 10.43 -6.18 13.77
CA GLU A 56 9.98 -7.45 14.34
C GLU A 56 8.50 -7.73 14.11
N LYS A 57 7.69 -6.69 13.91
CA LYS A 57 6.26 -6.80 13.64
C LYS A 57 5.95 -6.98 12.15
N ARG A 58 6.94 -6.78 11.27
CA ARG A 58 6.72 -6.89 9.83
C ARG A 58 6.57 -8.35 9.43
N PRO A 59 5.51 -8.69 8.67
CA PRO A 59 5.36 -10.02 8.13
C PRO A 59 6.49 -10.34 7.14
N THR A 60 6.87 -11.60 7.07
CA THR A 60 7.80 -12.09 6.05
C THR A 60 7.14 -12.07 4.67
N ALA A 61 7.94 -11.95 3.61
CA ALA A 61 7.43 -11.96 2.24
C ALA A 61 6.57 -13.21 1.93
N GLN A 62 6.94 -14.37 2.46
CA GLN A 62 6.17 -15.61 2.31
C GLN A 62 4.78 -15.53 2.96
N GLN A 63 4.65 -14.83 4.09
CA GLN A 63 3.35 -14.58 4.72
C GLN A 63 2.52 -13.58 3.92
N CYS A 64 3.15 -12.54 3.36
CA CYS A 64 2.47 -11.55 2.53
C CYS A 64 1.86 -12.14 1.26
N LEU A 65 2.48 -13.15 0.66
CA LEU A 65 1.94 -13.85 -0.52
C LEU A 65 0.61 -14.55 -0.26
N LYS A 66 0.28 -14.84 1.00
CA LYS A 66 -0.99 -15.49 1.38
C LYS A 66 -2.13 -14.48 1.60
N HIS A 67 -1.86 -13.18 1.47
CA HIS A 67 -2.86 -12.17 1.76
C HIS A 67 -3.99 -12.20 0.70
N PRO A 68 -5.28 -12.11 1.11
CA PRO A 68 -6.42 -12.18 0.18
C PRO A 68 -6.34 -11.18 -0.98
N TRP A 69 -5.76 -10.01 -0.73
CA TRP A 69 -5.56 -8.99 -1.77
C TRP A 69 -4.66 -9.45 -2.93
N LEU A 70 -3.71 -10.36 -2.68
CA LEU A 70 -2.83 -10.95 -3.70
C LEU A 70 -3.33 -12.30 -4.20
N ALA A 71 -4.24 -12.94 -3.47
CA ALA A 71 -4.86 -14.19 -3.90
C ALA A 71 -5.76 -13.87 -5.10
N GLU A 72 -5.30 -14.21 -6.29
CA GLU A 72 -6.05 -14.07 -7.53
C GLU A 72 -7.51 -14.51 -7.33
N LYS A 73 -8.45 -13.61 -7.66
CA LYS A 73 -9.79 -14.03 -8.09
C LYS A 73 -9.65 -14.69 -9.46
N ASP A 74 -9.02 -15.86 -9.47
CA ASP A 74 -9.05 -16.73 -10.63
C ASP A 74 -10.51 -17.06 -10.92
N SER A 75 -10.94 -16.73 -12.15
CA SER A 75 -12.27 -16.89 -12.73
C SER A 75 -13.30 -15.78 -12.47
N ILE A 76 -13.18 -14.67 -13.21
CA ILE A 76 -14.35 -14.19 -13.95
C ILE A 76 -14.21 -14.76 -15.37
N PRO A 77 -15.03 -15.75 -15.77
CA PRO A 77 -15.15 -16.11 -17.18
C PRO A 77 -15.57 -14.87 -17.95
N ASN A 78 -14.78 -14.53 -18.96
CA ASN A 78 -15.01 -13.44 -19.88
C ASN A 78 -16.23 -13.74 -20.78
N ASP A 79 -17.45 -13.72 -20.24
CA ASP A 79 -18.65 -13.59 -21.05
C ASP A 79 -19.71 -12.73 -20.35
N MET A 80 -20.38 -11.88 -21.14
CA MET A 80 -21.35 -10.84 -20.77
C MET A 80 -20.81 -9.49 -20.30
N ARG A 81 -20.04 -8.83 -21.18
CA ARG A 81 -20.13 -7.36 -21.32
C ARG A 81 -21.46 -7.01 -22.00
N THR A 82 -22.52 -6.84 -21.22
CA THR A 82 -23.66 -6.01 -21.67
C THR A 82 -23.29 -4.57 -21.41
N GLU A 83 -23.31 -3.79 -22.50
CA GLU A 83 -22.96 -2.38 -22.57
C GLU A 83 -23.67 -1.55 -21.49
N SER A 84 -22.91 -1.01 -20.54
CA SER A 84 -23.12 0.35 -20.07
C SER A 84 -21.92 0.78 -19.22
N SER A 85 -21.24 1.82 -19.68
CA SER A 85 -20.45 2.77 -18.90
C SER A 85 -19.53 2.18 -17.82
N VAL A 86 -18.28 1.84 -18.16
CA VAL A 86 -17.25 1.58 -17.13
C VAL A 86 -15.94 2.30 -17.44
N GLU A 87 -15.57 3.07 -16.44
CA GLU A 87 -14.35 3.82 -16.22
C GLU A 87 -13.11 2.94 -16.46
N LYS A 88 -12.17 3.47 -17.25
CA LYS A 88 -10.82 2.91 -17.33
C LYS A 88 -10.05 3.37 -16.09
N VAL A 89 -9.97 2.52 -15.08
CA VAL A 89 -8.91 2.63 -14.06
C VAL A 89 -8.19 1.30 -13.98
N ASP A 90 -7.22 1.15 -14.89
CA ASP A 90 -6.32 0.02 -14.98
C ASP A 90 -5.19 0.23 -13.96
N VAL A 91 -5.40 -0.23 -12.72
CA VAL A 91 -4.36 -0.26 -11.69
C VAL A 91 -4.24 -1.69 -11.15
N GLY A 92 -3.86 -2.61 -12.05
CA GLY A 92 -3.30 -3.91 -11.69
C GLY A 92 -1.77 -3.83 -11.61
N ILE A 93 -1.17 -4.55 -10.67
CA ILE A 93 0.29 -4.69 -10.44
C ILE A 93 1.03 -5.34 -11.64
N SER A 94 0.34 -5.60 -12.74
CA SER A 94 0.81 -6.33 -13.92
C SER A 94 2.02 -5.72 -14.64
N ASN A 95 2.48 -4.52 -14.28
CA ASN A 95 3.57 -3.83 -14.96
C ASN A 95 4.89 -3.71 -14.16
N LEU A 96 5.01 -4.33 -12.98
CA LEU A 96 6.23 -4.20 -12.17
C LEU A 96 7.32 -5.21 -12.61
N LYS A 97 8.10 -4.85 -13.63
CA LYS A 97 9.29 -5.61 -14.07
C LYS A 97 10.45 -5.40 -13.08
N ILE A 98 10.61 -6.31 -12.11
CA ILE A 98 11.78 -6.34 -11.22
C ILE A 98 12.93 -7.06 -11.92
N LYS A 99 13.97 -6.31 -12.33
CA LYS A 99 15.20 -6.88 -12.86
C LYS A 99 16.14 -7.19 -11.68
N VAL A 100 16.24 -8.46 -11.29
CA VAL A 100 17.27 -8.94 -10.36
C VAL A 100 18.62 -8.92 -11.08
N GLY A 101 19.52 -8.03 -10.65
CA GLY A 101 20.94 -8.06 -11.02
C GLY A 101 21.66 -9.15 -10.24
N LYS A 102 22.56 -9.87 -10.91
CA LYS A 102 23.46 -10.88 -10.33
C LYS A 102 24.38 -10.30 -9.26
#